data_AF-A0A023G1M1-F1
#
_entry.id   AF-A0A023G1M1-F1
#
_cell.length_a   1.000
_cell.length_b   1.000
_cell.length_c   1.000
_cell.angle_alpha   90.00
_cell.angle_beta   90.00
_cell.angle_gamma   90.00
#
_symmetry.space_group_name_H-M   'P 1'
#
loop_
_entity.id
_entity.type
_entity.pdbx_description
1 polymer ?
#
loop_
_entity_poly.entity_id
_entity_poly.type
_entity_poly.pdbx_seq_one_letter_code
_entity_poly.pdbx_strand_id
1 'polypeptide(L)'
;MATFGVILLCLLAGMNYVQGRNQALDDDSEMPREIKTIVRRVNASKVVNNSKSVYLAKLSGKSSIFKNLYCVRSEYLSYDDDNKTTYRTLQALFKNEDNTSIRVSANISLEVQPAEKVYPPTLIVHLLNNISGLLPNASQNDFAVQEEYELPVLYAAGQCLILRNSKEEGPDSGCSLWIPGEYNTKPPFCCLFIYALMCEPTHHTYKSQCPNPNSTAVPQACR
;
A
#
# COMPACT_ATOMS: atom_id res chain seq x y z
N MET A 1 13.61 23.59 -1.97
CA MET A 1 12.38 23.14 -1.29
C MET A 1 11.38 22.45 -2.22
N ALA A 2 11.55 22.48 -3.55
CA ALA A 2 10.65 21.84 -4.53
C ALA A 2 10.97 20.36 -4.86
N THR A 3 12.02 19.77 -4.27
CA THR A 3 12.48 18.40 -4.57
C THR A 3 11.89 17.31 -3.67
N PHE A 4 11.27 17.68 -2.54
CA PHE A 4 10.73 16.73 -1.55
C PHE A 4 9.35 16.18 -1.93
N GLY A 5 8.52 17.00 -2.57
CA GLY A 5 7.26 16.55 -3.17
C GLY A 5 7.52 15.50 -4.25
N VAL A 6 8.54 15.70 -5.08
CA VAL A 6 8.91 14.83 -6.21
C VAL A 6 9.31 13.42 -5.79
N ILE A 7 9.90 13.19 -4.62
CA ILE A 7 10.33 11.84 -4.19
C ILE A 7 9.14 11.02 -3.68
N LEU A 8 8.20 11.64 -2.95
CA LEU A 8 6.97 10.99 -2.53
C LEU A 8 5.99 10.83 -3.70
N LEU A 9 5.92 11.84 -4.58
CA LEU A 9 5.38 11.72 -5.91
C LEU A 9 6.03 10.54 -6.60
N CYS A 10 7.35 10.37 -6.68
CA CYS A 10 7.94 9.20 -7.34
C CYS A 10 7.57 7.88 -6.66
N LEU A 11 7.37 7.82 -5.34
CA LEU A 11 6.91 6.61 -4.66
C LEU A 11 5.48 6.20 -5.05
N LEU A 12 4.65 7.15 -5.48
CA LEU A 12 3.27 6.92 -5.90
C LEU A 12 3.05 7.15 -7.43
N ALA A 13 3.95 7.84 -8.11
CA ALA A 13 3.97 8.16 -9.55
C ALA A 13 4.89 7.21 -10.31
N GLY A 14 5.89 6.63 -9.64
CA GLY A 14 6.45 5.33 -10.00
C GLY A 14 5.47 4.18 -9.71
N MET A 15 4.18 4.49 -9.60
CA MET A 15 3.03 3.61 -9.54
C MET A 15 1.94 4.04 -10.55
N ASN A 16 2.16 5.08 -11.39
CA ASN A 16 1.31 5.45 -12.54
C ASN A 16 2.05 6.36 -13.54
N TYR A 17 2.38 5.84 -14.73
CA TYR A 17 2.56 6.66 -15.94
C TYR A 17 1.26 6.56 -16.74
N VAL A 18 0.50 7.66 -16.75
CA VAL A 18 -0.75 7.80 -17.50
C VAL A 18 -0.43 8.11 -18.96
N GLN A 19 -0.70 7.17 -19.86
CA GLN A 19 -1.05 7.52 -21.24
C GLN A 19 -1.95 6.42 -21.84
N GLY A 20 -3.20 6.79 -22.08
CA GLY A 20 -4.30 5.85 -22.22
C GLY A 20 -4.19 4.84 -23.36
N ARG A 21 -4.58 3.60 -23.04
CA ARG A 21 -5.34 2.74 -23.95
C ARG A 21 -6.03 1.62 -23.17
N ASN A 22 -7.36 1.68 -23.13
CA ASN A 22 -8.21 0.65 -22.58
C ASN A 22 -7.98 -0.69 -23.31
N GLN A 23 -7.57 -1.71 -22.59
CA GLN A 23 -7.90 -3.10 -22.92
C GLN A 23 -8.53 -3.72 -21.69
N ALA A 24 -9.86 -3.62 -21.65
CA ALA A 24 -10.70 -4.42 -20.80
C ALA A 24 -10.49 -5.90 -21.19
N LEU A 25 -10.12 -6.72 -20.20
CA LEU A 25 -10.18 -8.17 -20.34
C LEU A 25 -11.67 -8.55 -20.21
N ASP A 26 -12.39 -8.44 -21.33
CA ASP A 26 -13.75 -8.95 -21.49
C ASP A 26 -13.69 -10.47 -21.62
N ASP A 27 -13.87 -11.19 -20.51
CA ASP A 27 -14.43 -12.54 -20.56
C ASP A 27 -15.16 -12.85 -19.24
N ASP A 28 -16.46 -12.54 -19.22
CA ASP A 28 -17.41 -12.86 -18.14
C ASP A 28 -17.75 -14.36 -18.13
N SER A 29 -16.75 -15.25 -18.07
CA SER A 29 -16.98 -16.66 -17.76
C SER A 29 -17.24 -16.82 -16.26
N GLU A 30 -18.32 -17.53 -15.91
CA GLU A 30 -18.80 -17.71 -14.55
C GLU A 30 -17.69 -18.11 -13.57
N MET A 31 -17.23 -17.17 -12.75
CA MET A 31 -16.25 -17.45 -11.71
C MET A 31 -16.77 -18.60 -10.80
N PRO A 32 -16.02 -19.71 -10.65
CA PRO A 32 -16.41 -20.86 -9.85
C PRO A 32 -16.82 -20.50 -8.43
N ARG A 33 -17.79 -21.24 -7.85
CA ARG A 33 -18.36 -20.95 -6.51
C ARG A 33 -17.29 -20.96 -5.42
N GLU A 34 -16.28 -21.80 -5.57
CA GLU A 34 -15.13 -21.94 -4.68
C GLU A 34 -14.33 -20.64 -4.66
N ILE A 35 -14.06 -20.05 -5.84
CA ILE A 35 -13.34 -18.78 -5.97
C ILE A 35 -14.19 -17.63 -5.42
N LYS A 36 -15.50 -17.60 -5.68
CA LYS A 36 -16.43 -16.62 -5.07
C LYS A 36 -16.39 -16.66 -3.54
N THR A 37 -16.27 -17.85 -2.95
CA THR A 37 -16.20 -18.02 -1.50
C THR A 37 -14.88 -17.51 -0.93
N ILE A 38 -13.77 -17.72 -1.64
CA ILE A 38 -12.45 -17.20 -1.25
C ILE A 38 -12.41 -15.67 -1.36
N VAL A 39 -12.91 -15.11 -2.47
CA VAL A 39 -12.99 -13.67 -2.70
C VAL A 39 -13.81 -12.96 -1.62
N ARG A 40 -14.92 -13.55 -1.17
CA ARG A 40 -15.72 -12.99 -0.06
C ARG A 40 -14.98 -12.90 1.27
N ARG A 41 -13.90 -13.65 1.46
CA ARG A 41 -13.06 -13.56 2.66
C ARG A 41 -12.05 -12.42 2.59
N VAL A 42 -11.86 -11.82 1.41
CA VAL A 42 -11.06 -10.60 1.24
C VAL A 42 -11.86 -9.42 1.79
N ASN A 43 -11.37 -8.83 2.88
CA ASN A 43 -11.96 -7.62 3.46
C ASN A 43 -10.86 -6.57 3.65
N ALA A 44 -10.64 -5.81 2.58
CA ALA A 44 -9.64 -4.75 2.56
C ALA A 44 -9.92 -3.67 3.61
N SER A 45 -11.18 -3.29 3.79
CA SER A 45 -11.58 -2.26 4.75
C SER A 45 -11.16 -2.62 6.17
N LYS A 46 -11.27 -3.89 6.57
CA LYS A 46 -10.83 -4.36 7.89
C LYS A 46 -9.31 -4.29 8.08
N VAL A 47 -8.53 -4.46 7.02
CA VAL A 47 -7.06 -4.39 7.10
C VAL A 47 -6.58 -2.94 7.06
N VAL A 48 -7.22 -2.09 6.25
CA VAL A 48 -6.94 -0.67 6.09
C VAL A 48 -7.34 0.13 7.33
N ASN A 49 -8.56 -0.08 7.82
CA ASN A 49 -9.08 0.52 9.05
C ASN A 49 -8.63 -0.28 10.29
N ASN A 50 -7.33 -0.27 10.53
CA ASN A 50 -6.71 -0.85 11.71
C ASN A 50 -5.80 0.18 12.36
N SER A 51 -5.90 0.32 13.68
CA SER A 51 -5.10 1.25 14.48
C SER A 51 -3.62 0.86 14.61
N LYS A 52 -3.24 -0.38 14.28
CA LYS A 52 -1.83 -0.80 14.30
C LYS A 52 -1.03 -0.13 13.18
N SER A 53 0.23 0.19 13.47
CA SER A 53 1.24 0.53 12.46
C SER A 53 1.37 -0.60 11.43
N VAL A 54 1.47 -0.24 10.15
CA VAL A 54 1.71 -1.21 9.06
C VAL A 54 3.03 -0.89 8.36
N TYR A 55 3.69 -1.92 7.86
CA TYR A 55 5.01 -1.86 7.26
C TYR A 55 4.98 -2.52 5.89
N LEU A 56 5.69 -1.93 4.94
CA LEU A 56 5.91 -2.54 3.64
C LEU A 56 6.94 -3.65 3.79
N ALA A 57 6.51 -4.91 3.74
CA ALA A 57 7.39 -6.07 3.91
C ALA A 57 8.10 -6.47 2.62
N LYS A 58 7.38 -6.41 1.51
CA LYS A 58 7.91 -6.67 0.17
C LYS A 58 7.33 -5.66 -0.82
N LEU A 59 8.16 -5.30 -1.79
CA LEU A 59 7.76 -4.53 -2.95
C LEU A 59 8.47 -5.12 -4.16
N SER A 60 7.73 -5.25 -5.25
CA SER A 60 8.21 -5.72 -6.53
C SER A 60 7.85 -4.67 -7.59
N GLY A 61 8.67 -4.53 -8.62
CA GLY A 61 8.50 -3.56 -9.71
C GLY A 61 9.83 -3.25 -10.40
N LYS A 62 9.79 -2.53 -11.53
CA LYS A 62 11.01 -2.20 -12.31
C LYS A 62 11.56 -0.81 -12.00
N SER A 63 10.83 0.02 -11.23
CA SER A 63 11.30 1.34 -10.83
C SER A 63 12.63 1.28 -10.07
N SER A 64 13.60 2.07 -10.52
CA SER A 64 14.91 2.18 -9.87
C SER A 64 14.83 2.79 -8.48
N ILE A 65 13.80 3.61 -8.21
CA ILE A 65 13.61 4.29 -6.93
C ILE A 65 13.43 3.30 -5.77
N PHE A 66 12.87 2.12 -6.06
CA PHE A 66 12.59 1.10 -5.06
C PHE A 66 13.86 0.53 -4.41
N LYS A 67 15.02 0.70 -5.06
CA LYS A 67 16.33 0.26 -4.54
C LYS A 67 16.83 1.13 -3.39
N ASN A 68 16.48 2.41 -3.41
CA ASN A 68 16.95 3.41 -2.45
C ASN A 68 15.97 3.60 -1.29
N LEU A 69 14.78 3.05 -1.43
CA LEU A 69 13.71 3.12 -0.44
C LEU A 69 13.92 2.08 0.66
N TYR A 70 13.78 2.49 1.91
CA TYR A 70 13.75 1.56 3.03
C TYR A 70 12.95 2.09 4.22
N CYS A 71 12.56 1.16 5.08
CA CYS A 71 11.74 1.40 6.26
C CYS A 71 10.44 2.17 5.98
N VAL A 72 9.71 1.74 4.94
CA VAL A 72 8.39 2.28 4.63
C VAL A 72 7.36 1.76 5.62
N ARG A 73 6.63 2.67 6.24
CA ARG A 73 5.58 2.37 7.22
C ARG A 73 4.45 3.37 7.18
N SER A 74 3.29 2.96 7.66
CA SER A 74 2.12 3.82 7.81
C SER A 74 1.50 3.72 9.20
N GLU A 75 1.28 4.86 9.82
CA GLU A 75 0.73 5.00 11.17
C GLU A 75 -0.71 5.51 11.11
N TYR A 76 -1.61 4.91 11.88
CA TYR A 76 -2.99 5.34 11.96
C TYR A 76 -3.12 6.70 12.65
N LEU A 77 -3.99 7.56 12.13
CA LEU A 77 -4.34 8.85 12.73
C LEU A 77 -5.78 8.82 13.25
N SER A 78 -6.73 8.60 12.35
CA SER A 78 -8.16 8.62 12.64
C SER A 78 -8.94 7.84 11.58
N TYR A 79 -10.23 7.64 11.85
CA TYR A 79 -11.17 7.02 10.93
C TYR A 79 -12.45 7.85 10.96
N ASP A 80 -12.92 8.20 9.78
CA ASP A 80 -14.21 8.82 9.58
C ASP A 80 -15.22 7.76 9.17
N ASP A 81 -16.21 7.55 10.03
CA ASP A 81 -17.25 6.55 9.78
C ASP A 81 -18.30 7.02 8.77
N ASP A 82 -18.46 8.33 8.56
CA ASP A 82 -19.45 8.86 7.62
C ASP A 82 -18.99 8.59 6.18
N ASN A 83 -17.74 8.92 5.87
CA ASN A 83 -17.15 8.68 4.54
C ASN A 83 -16.45 7.32 4.41
N LYS A 84 -16.39 6.52 5.48
CA LYS A 84 -15.67 5.24 5.54
C LYS A 84 -14.18 5.37 5.17
N THR A 85 -13.57 6.47 5.57
CA THR A 85 -12.21 6.88 5.18
C THR A 85 -11.25 6.76 6.35
N THR A 86 -10.12 6.10 6.13
CA THR A 86 -9.05 5.98 7.15
C THR A 86 -7.94 6.98 6.87
N TYR A 87 -7.59 7.80 7.85
CA TYR A 87 -6.47 8.74 7.76
C TYR A 87 -5.23 8.14 8.41
N ARG A 88 -4.11 8.21 7.70
CA ARG A 88 -2.83 7.66 8.15
C ARG A 88 -1.68 8.57 7.76
N THR A 89 -0.54 8.43 8.41
CA THR A 89 0.73 8.92 7.85
C THR A 89 1.36 7.84 6.99
N LEU A 90 2.15 8.23 6.00
CA LEU A 90 3.06 7.38 5.24
C LEU A 90 4.47 7.93 5.42
N GLN A 91 5.40 7.09 5.85
CA GLN A 91 6.77 7.47 6.13
C GLN A 91 7.72 6.51 5.45
N ALA A 92 8.82 7.04 4.93
CA ALA A 92 9.88 6.26 4.35
C ALA A 92 11.25 6.90 4.59
N LEU A 93 12.30 6.09 4.53
CA LEU A 93 13.68 6.53 4.45
C LEU A 93 14.19 6.30 3.02
N PHE A 94 14.92 7.28 2.51
CA PHE A 94 15.52 7.23 1.18
C PHE A 94 17.04 7.39 1.32
N LYS A 95 17.80 6.45 0.75
CA LYS A 95 19.26 6.59 0.65
C LYS A 95 19.61 7.42 -0.58
N ASN A 96 20.31 8.52 -0.38
CA ASN A 96 20.89 9.29 -1.47
C ASN A 96 22.23 8.68 -1.91
N GLU A 97 22.77 9.14 -3.04
CA GLU A 97 24.06 8.70 -3.60
C GLU A 97 25.22 8.87 -2.62
N ASP A 98 25.16 9.91 -1.78
CA ASP A 98 26.15 10.17 -0.72
C ASP A 98 26.01 9.25 0.51
N ASN A 99 25.21 8.18 0.42
CA ASN A 99 24.84 7.29 1.53
C ASN A 99 24.12 7.97 2.71
N THR A 100 23.74 9.24 2.56
CA THR A 100 22.92 9.96 3.55
C THR A 100 21.47 9.51 3.45
N SER A 101 20.81 9.37 4.59
CA SER A 101 19.42 8.97 4.66
C SER A 101 18.50 10.17 4.85
N ILE A 102 17.56 10.35 3.95
CA ILE A 102 16.52 11.38 4.05
C ILE A 102 15.23 10.72 4.52
N ARG A 103 14.57 11.32 5.51
CA ARG A 103 13.23 10.90 5.93
C ARG A 103 12.19 11.68 5.17
N VAL A 104 11.26 10.96 4.56
CA VAL A 104 10.10 11.52 3.86
C VAL A 104 8.84 11.09 4.60
N SER A 105 7.91 12.00 4.79
CA SER A 105 6.63 11.73 5.44
C SER A 105 5.52 12.53 4.82
N ALA A 106 4.34 11.92 4.72
CA ALA A 106 3.11 12.58 4.31
C ALA A 106 1.91 12.03 5.05
N ASN A 107 0.81 12.77 4.96
CA ASN A 107 -0.50 12.29 5.36
C ASN A 107 -1.21 11.73 4.14
N ILE A 108 -1.94 10.64 4.35
CA ILE A 108 -2.74 9.98 3.33
C ILE A 108 -4.13 9.67 3.88
N SER A 109 -5.14 9.72 3.03
CA SER A 109 -6.42 9.08 3.30
C SER A 109 -6.57 7.83 2.45
N LEU A 110 -7.29 6.85 2.98
CA LEU A 110 -7.48 5.54 2.40
C LEU A 110 -8.97 5.20 2.39
N GLU A 111 -9.49 4.91 1.21
CA GLU A 111 -10.87 4.50 0.99
C GLU A 111 -10.90 3.21 0.19
N VAL A 112 -11.69 2.24 0.64
CA VAL A 112 -11.86 0.98 -0.11
C VAL A 112 -13.13 1.06 -0.92
N GLN A 113 -12.97 1.14 -2.23
CA GLN A 113 -14.08 1.09 -3.16
C GLN A 113 -14.37 -0.37 -3.55
N PRO A 114 -15.62 -0.82 -3.39
CA PRO A 114 -16.02 -2.13 -3.88
C PRO A 114 -15.88 -2.16 -5.40
N ALA A 115 -15.49 -3.30 -5.94
CA ALA A 115 -15.38 -3.45 -7.38
C ALA A 115 -16.77 -3.48 -8.04
N GLU A 116 -16.90 -2.81 -9.19
CA GLU A 116 -18.12 -2.84 -10.01
C GLU A 116 -18.46 -4.26 -10.49
N LYS A 117 -17.42 -5.07 -10.77
CA LYS A 117 -17.49 -6.53 -10.97
C LYS A 117 -16.95 -7.24 -9.72
N VAL A 118 -17.26 -8.53 -9.50
CA VAL A 118 -17.04 -9.27 -8.23
C VAL A 118 -15.66 -9.07 -7.56
N TYR A 119 -14.59 -8.80 -8.32
CA TYR A 119 -13.22 -8.69 -7.83
C TYR A 119 -12.28 -8.10 -8.90
N PRO A 120 -11.16 -7.43 -8.54
CA PRO A 120 -10.71 -7.01 -7.21
C PRO A 120 -11.24 -5.64 -6.78
N PRO A 121 -11.57 -5.42 -5.49
CA PRO A 121 -11.85 -4.06 -4.98
C PRO A 121 -10.62 -3.17 -5.13
N THR A 122 -10.85 -1.86 -5.15
CA THR A 122 -9.80 -0.87 -5.34
C THR A 122 -9.58 -0.11 -4.04
N LEU A 123 -8.33 0.05 -3.63
CA LEU A 123 -7.93 0.97 -2.58
C LEU A 123 -7.60 2.32 -3.21
N ILE A 124 -8.39 3.34 -2.90
CA ILE A 124 -8.11 4.72 -3.27
C ILE A 124 -7.22 5.32 -2.18
N VAL A 125 -6.12 5.91 -2.60
CA VAL A 125 -5.16 6.58 -1.74
C VAL A 125 -5.07 8.03 -2.16
N HIS A 126 -5.46 8.95 -1.29
CA HIS A 126 -5.23 10.37 -1.52
C HIS A 126 -4.01 10.84 -0.74
N LEU A 127 -3.09 11.51 -1.44
CA LEU A 127 -2.02 12.25 -0.80
C LEU A 127 -2.57 13.58 -0.28
N LEU A 128 -2.42 13.82 1.01
CA LEU A 128 -2.98 14.98 1.67
C LEU A 128 -1.90 16.04 1.89
N ASN A 129 -2.19 17.26 1.45
CA ASN A 129 -1.41 18.44 1.81
C ASN A 129 -2.13 19.24 2.88
N ASN A 130 -1.37 19.72 3.87
CA ASN A 130 -1.91 20.50 4.97
C ASN A 130 -2.07 21.96 4.54
N ILE A 131 -3.30 22.44 4.56
CA ILE A 131 -3.62 23.81 4.13
C ILE A 131 -3.51 24.80 5.30
N SER A 132 -3.74 24.34 6.54
CA SER A 132 -3.82 25.18 7.74
C SER A 132 -2.47 25.39 8.43
N GLY A 133 -1.44 24.61 8.09
CA GLY A 133 -0.15 24.61 8.80
C GLY A 133 -0.22 24.06 10.24
N LEU A 134 -1.38 23.54 10.67
CA LEU A 134 -1.62 22.97 12.00
C LEU A 134 -1.35 21.47 12.00
N LEU A 135 -0.84 20.93 13.12
CA LEU A 135 -0.59 19.48 13.24
C LEU A 135 -1.86 18.67 12.93
N PRO A 136 -1.74 17.45 12.36
CA PRO A 136 -2.82 16.68 11.69
C PRO A 136 -3.96 16.17 12.58
N ASN A 137 -4.16 16.78 13.74
CA ASN A 137 -5.12 16.36 14.75
C ASN A 137 -6.35 17.27 14.85
N ALA A 138 -6.53 18.22 13.92
CA ALA A 138 -7.67 19.13 13.93
C ALA A 138 -8.35 19.08 12.57
N SER A 139 -9.56 18.50 12.53
CA SER A 139 -10.56 18.67 11.46
C SER A 139 -10.24 18.12 10.06
N GLN A 140 -11.29 17.57 9.42
CA GLN A 140 -11.27 17.05 8.05
C GLN A 140 -11.08 18.16 6.99
N ASN A 141 -11.36 19.41 7.35
CA ASN A 141 -11.24 20.58 6.48
C ASN A 141 -9.79 21.10 6.37
N ASP A 142 -8.86 20.50 7.11
CA ASP A 142 -7.48 20.97 7.20
C ASP A 142 -6.57 20.37 6.11
N PHE A 143 -7.12 19.47 5.27
CA PHE A 143 -6.40 18.77 4.22
C PHE A 143 -6.99 19.02 2.83
N ALA A 144 -6.12 19.30 1.87
CA ALA A 144 -6.43 19.25 0.44
C ALA A 144 -5.88 17.96 -0.16
N VAL A 145 -6.66 17.33 -1.03
CA VAL A 145 -6.16 16.23 -1.88
C VAL A 145 -5.20 16.84 -2.90
N GLN A 146 -3.94 16.41 -2.84
CA GLN A 146 -2.92 16.79 -3.81
C GLN A 146 -2.97 15.86 -5.02
N GLU A 147 -3.01 14.55 -4.75
CA GLU A 147 -2.97 13.48 -5.75
C GLU A 147 -3.78 12.29 -5.29
N GLU A 148 -4.23 11.49 -6.25
CA GLU A 148 -5.06 10.31 -6.04
C GLU A 148 -4.44 9.11 -6.75
N TYR A 149 -4.47 7.96 -6.08
CA TYR A 149 -3.90 6.71 -6.56
C TYR A 149 -4.89 5.57 -6.38
N GLU A 150 -5.14 4.83 -7.46
CA GLU A 150 -5.99 3.65 -7.46
C GLU A 150 -5.14 2.37 -7.43
N LEU A 151 -5.27 1.60 -6.34
CA LEU A 151 -4.49 0.38 -6.12
C LEU A 151 -5.41 -0.85 -6.03
N PRO A 152 -5.42 -1.74 -7.05
CA PRO A 152 -6.18 -2.98 -6.98
C PRO A 152 -5.75 -3.87 -5.81
N VAL A 153 -6.71 -4.36 -5.03
CA VAL A 153 -6.45 -5.22 -3.87
C VAL A 153 -6.42 -6.69 -4.28
N LEU A 154 -5.21 -7.25 -4.40
CA LEU A 154 -4.97 -8.66 -4.77
C LEU A 154 -5.20 -9.63 -3.61
N TYR A 155 -5.09 -9.17 -2.36
CA TYR A 155 -5.42 -9.97 -1.19
C TYR A 155 -5.55 -9.09 0.04
N ALA A 156 -6.53 -9.35 0.89
CA ALA A 156 -6.69 -8.67 2.17
C ALA A 156 -7.35 -9.58 3.20
N ALA A 157 -6.54 -10.38 3.88
CA ALA A 157 -6.99 -11.23 4.98
C ALA A 157 -5.81 -11.57 5.90
N GLY A 158 -6.12 -12.08 7.10
CA GLY A 158 -5.10 -12.58 8.02
C GLY A 158 -4.01 -11.58 8.37
N GLN A 159 -4.36 -10.29 8.48
CA GLN A 159 -3.43 -9.18 8.73
C GLN A 159 -2.42 -8.89 7.61
N CYS A 160 -2.75 -9.24 6.37
CA CYS A 160 -1.91 -8.95 5.22
C CYS A 160 -2.71 -8.26 4.14
N LEU A 161 -2.12 -7.21 3.56
CA LEU A 161 -2.67 -6.49 2.43
C LEU A 161 -1.68 -6.57 1.27
N ILE A 162 -2.12 -7.16 0.17
CA ILE A 162 -1.36 -7.25 -1.07
C ILE A 162 -2.07 -6.38 -2.09
N LEU A 163 -1.33 -5.40 -2.62
CA LEU A 163 -1.82 -4.46 -3.60
C LEU A 163 -1.06 -4.64 -4.91
N ARG A 164 -1.75 -4.49 -6.03
CA ARG A 164 -1.09 -4.18 -7.29
C ARG A 164 -0.69 -2.71 -7.23
N ASN A 165 0.54 -2.42 -7.63
CA ASN A 165 1.10 -1.09 -7.52
C ASN A 165 0.43 -0.10 -8.49
N SER A 166 -0.14 -0.59 -9.59
CA SER A 166 -0.90 0.22 -10.54
C SER A 166 -2.11 -0.57 -11.02
N LYS A 167 -3.13 0.14 -11.50
CA LYS A 167 -4.25 -0.43 -12.24
C LYS A 167 -3.83 -0.93 -13.62
N GLU A 168 -2.83 -0.29 -14.23
CA GLU A 168 -2.36 -0.59 -15.58
C GLU A 168 -1.04 -1.38 -15.56
N GLU A 169 -0.75 -2.06 -16.67
CA GLU A 169 0.54 -2.73 -16.87
C GLU A 169 1.61 -1.74 -17.34
N GLY A 170 2.77 -1.77 -16.70
CA GLY A 170 3.84 -0.81 -16.94
C GLY A 170 5.13 -1.20 -16.25
N PRO A 171 6.18 -0.36 -16.32
CA PRO A 171 7.41 -0.60 -15.56
C PRO A 171 7.17 -0.70 -14.05
N ASP A 172 6.08 -0.10 -13.58
CA ASP A 172 5.74 0.05 -12.18
C ASP A 172 4.66 -0.93 -11.70
N SER A 173 4.14 -1.79 -12.58
CA SER A 173 2.98 -2.68 -12.34
C SER A 173 3.26 -3.90 -11.46
N GLY A 174 4.20 -3.79 -10.53
CA GLY A 174 4.49 -4.84 -9.56
C GLY A 174 3.48 -4.89 -8.41
N CYS A 175 3.91 -5.42 -7.27
CA CYS A 175 3.08 -5.59 -6.09
C CYS A 175 3.74 -5.11 -4.82
N SER A 176 2.94 -4.67 -3.88
CA SER A 176 3.35 -4.38 -2.50
C SER A 176 2.65 -5.31 -1.51
N LEU A 177 3.39 -5.76 -0.50
CA LEU A 177 2.89 -6.52 0.65
C LEU A 177 3.04 -5.67 1.91
N TRP A 178 1.92 -5.41 2.56
CA TRP A 178 1.82 -4.66 3.80
C TRP A 178 1.37 -5.56 4.95
N ILE A 179 2.04 -5.43 6.09
CA ILE A 179 1.78 -6.22 7.30
C ILE A 179 1.84 -5.33 8.55
N PRO A 180 1.12 -5.65 9.64
CA PRO A 180 1.26 -4.96 10.91
C PRO A 180 2.66 -5.05 11.50
N GLY A 181 2.99 -4.06 12.33
CA GLY A 181 4.32 -3.92 12.94
C GLY A 181 4.78 -5.09 13.78
N GLU A 182 3.87 -5.86 14.37
CA GLU A 182 4.18 -7.09 15.11
C GLU A 182 4.88 -8.17 14.25
N TYR A 183 4.80 -8.07 12.92
CA TYR A 183 5.46 -8.99 11.98
C TYR A 183 6.52 -8.34 11.09
N ASN A 184 6.88 -7.07 11.33
CA ASN A 184 7.77 -6.29 10.46
C ASN A 184 9.13 -6.95 10.17
N THR A 185 9.61 -7.80 11.08
CA THR A 185 10.88 -8.54 10.98
C THR A 185 10.72 -9.94 10.42
N LYS A 186 9.52 -10.52 10.54
CA LYS A 186 9.20 -11.86 10.07
C LYS A 186 7.74 -11.89 9.58
N PRO A 187 7.49 -11.51 8.32
CA PRO A 187 6.17 -11.59 7.73
C PRO A 187 5.61 -13.01 7.83
N PRO A 188 4.30 -13.20 8.07
CA PRO A 188 3.70 -14.53 8.14
C PRO A 188 3.91 -15.29 6.82
N PHE A 189 4.23 -16.58 6.92
CA PHE A 189 4.54 -17.41 5.75
C PHE A 189 3.38 -17.46 4.75
N CYS A 190 2.13 -17.45 5.24
CA CYS A 190 0.93 -17.39 4.40
C CYS A 190 0.95 -16.18 3.45
N CYS A 191 1.28 -15.01 3.98
CA CYS A 191 1.28 -13.77 3.22
C CYS A 191 2.42 -13.73 2.21
N LEU A 192 3.57 -14.31 2.57
CA LEU A 192 4.69 -14.47 1.65
C LEU A 192 4.36 -15.46 0.52
N PHE A 193 3.65 -16.54 0.83
CA PHE A 193 3.21 -17.55 -0.14
C PHE A 193 2.19 -16.97 -1.12
N ILE A 194 1.13 -16.31 -0.62
CA ILE A 194 0.12 -15.67 -1.48
C ILE A 194 0.76 -14.56 -2.30
N TYR A 195 1.67 -13.77 -1.73
CA TYR A 195 2.42 -12.78 -2.50
C TYR A 195 3.21 -13.43 -3.64
N ALA A 196 3.91 -14.53 -3.41
CA ALA A 196 4.65 -15.23 -4.46
C ALA A 196 3.74 -15.86 -5.53
N LEU A 197 2.51 -16.23 -5.17
CA LEU A 197 1.52 -16.78 -6.10
C LEU A 197 0.86 -15.68 -6.96
N MET A 198 0.50 -14.56 -6.33
CA MET A 198 -0.27 -13.48 -6.97
C MET A 198 0.62 -12.47 -7.70
N CYS A 199 1.90 -12.40 -7.35
CA CYS A 199 2.83 -11.42 -7.89
C CYS A 199 3.98 -12.13 -8.58
N GLU A 200 4.09 -11.93 -9.89
CA GLU A 200 5.15 -12.49 -10.71
C GLU A 200 6.56 -12.10 -10.20
N PRO A 201 7.58 -12.94 -10.43
CA PRO A 201 8.95 -12.62 -10.09
C PRO A 201 9.44 -11.44 -10.93
N THR A 202 9.39 -10.22 -10.36
CA THR A 202 10.02 -9.05 -10.98
C THR A 202 11.47 -8.88 -10.53
N HIS A 203 12.27 -8.21 -11.36
CA HIS A 203 13.72 -8.10 -11.24
C HIS A 203 14.24 -7.44 -9.95
N HIS A 204 13.40 -6.71 -9.20
CA HIS A 204 13.79 -6.05 -7.95
C HIS A 204 12.81 -6.38 -6.83
N THR A 205 13.33 -6.99 -5.76
CA THR A 205 12.57 -7.27 -4.54
C THR A 205 13.14 -6.46 -3.38
N TYR A 206 12.36 -5.50 -2.91
CA TYR A 206 12.62 -4.82 -1.65
C TYR A 206 12.29 -5.75 -0.47
N LYS A 207 13.09 -5.67 0.59
CA LYS A 207 12.80 -6.28 1.90
C LYS A 207 12.96 -5.21 2.97
N SER A 208 11.96 -5.06 3.84
CA SER A 208 12.07 -4.13 4.97
C SER A 208 13.23 -4.48 5.90
N GLN A 209 14.13 -3.52 6.10
CA GLN A 209 15.11 -3.51 7.18
C GLN A 209 14.92 -2.21 7.96
N CYS A 210 13.90 -2.18 8.82
CA CYS A 210 13.78 -1.14 9.84
C CYS A 210 14.56 -1.58 11.08
N PRO A 211 15.31 -0.69 11.75
CA PRO A 211 15.80 -0.97 13.10
C PRO A 211 14.61 -1.23 14.03
N ASN A 212 14.64 -2.33 14.79
CA ASN A 212 13.60 -2.66 15.77
C ASN A 212 13.68 -1.72 16.98
N PRO A 213 12.56 -1.13 17.42
CA PRO A 213 12.53 -0.48 18.73
C PRO A 213 12.34 -1.48 19.89
N ASN A 214 11.78 -2.68 19.66
CA ASN A 214 11.67 -3.79 20.64
C ASN A 214 11.09 -5.04 19.94
N SER A 215 11.80 -6.16 19.84
CA SER A 215 11.27 -7.37 19.18
C SER A 215 11.27 -8.61 20.05
N THR A 216 10.07 -9.12 20.31
CA THR A 216 9.79 -10.55 20.54
C THR A 216 8.50 -10.87 19.77
N ALA A 217 8.62 -11.58 18.64
CA ALA A 217 7.47 -12.04 17.86
C ALA A 217 7.60 -13.55 17.56
N VAL A 218 6.54 -14.29 17.90
CA VAL A 218 6.42 -15.74 17.70
C VAL A 218 5.72 -16.02 16.37
N PRO A 219 6.14 -17.03 15.57
CA PRO A 219 5.49 -17.36 14.29
C PRO A 219 4.05 -17.86 14.52
N GLN A 220 3.07 -17.31 13.79
CA GLN A 220 1.71 -17.85 13.71
C GLN A 220 1.46 -18.56 12.37
N ALA A 221 0.79 -19.71 12.46
CA ALA A 221 0.26 -20.46 11.32
C ALA A 221 -1.14 -19.97 10.95
N CYS A 222 -1.56 -20.23 9.71
CA CYS A 222 -2.86 -19.81 9.16
C CYS A 222 -4.03 -20.21 10.09
N ARG A 223 -4.85 -19.24 10.48
CA ARG A 223 -6.19 -19.48 11.05
C ARG A 223 -7.21 -18.65 10.28
#